data_AF-A0A954Y6J2-F1
#
_entry.id   AF-A0A954Y6J2-F1
#
_cell.length_a   1.000
_cell.length_b   1.000
_cell.length_c   1.000
_cell.angle_alpha   90.00
_cell.angle_beta   90.00
_cell.angle_gamma   90.00
#
_symmetry.space_group_name_H-M   'P 1'
#
loop_
_entity.id
_entity.type
_entity.pdbx_description
1 polymer ?
#
loop_
_entity_poly.entity_id
_entity_poly.type
_entity_poly.pdbx_seq_one_letter_code
_entity_poly.pdbx_strand_id
1 'polypeptide(L)' 'DYTVWRDTLGSTNALAADGDDSGTVDPADYELWRDNYASEDAVLAQVATPEPATVVLLVGVLWFVHRMRG' A
#
# COMPACT_ATOMS: atom_id res chain seq x y z
N ASP A 1 -5.36 4.09 -9.65
CA ASP A 1 -4.16 3.94 -10.48
C ASP A 1 -3.32 5.20 -10.33
N TYR A 2 -2.37 5.19 -9.40
CA TYR A 2 -1.61 6.39 -9.07
C TYR A 2 -0.67 6.82 -10.20
N THR A 3 -0.07 5.86 -10.90
CA THR A 3 0.85 6.14 -12.00
C THR A 3 0.14 6.75 -13.19
N VAL A 4 -1.05 6.26 -13.55
CA VAL A 4 -1.83 6.85 -14.64
C VAL A 4 -2.25 8.27 -14.31
N TRP A 5 -2.80 8.54 -13.11
CA TRP A 5 -3.14 9.91 -12.68
C TRP A 5 -1.95 10.86 -12.82
N ARG A 6 -0.79 10.47 -12.29
CA ARG A 6 0.42 11.29 -12.31
C ARG A 6 0.86 11.57 -13.75
N ASP A 7 0.81 10.57 -14.61
CA ASP A 7 1.29 10.65 -15.99
C ASP A 7 0.31 11.43 -16.89
N THR A 8 -0.96 11.59 -16.49
CA THR A 8 -2.00 12.32 -17.23
C THR A 8 -2.48 13.61 -16.55
N LEU A 9 -1.84 14.08 -15.48
CA LEU A 9 -2.27 15.27 -14.74
C LEU A 9 -2.41 16.52 -15.64
N GLY A 10 -3.56 17.19 -15.54
CA GLY A 10 -3.95 18.34 -16.35
C GLY A 10 -4.51 18.00 -17.73
N SER A 11 -4.64 16.72 -18.07
CA SER A 11 -5.18 16.29 -19.36
C SER A 11 -6.70 16.45 -19.43
N THR A 12 -7.19 16.97 -20.56
CA THR A 12 -8.63 17.03 -20.91
C THR A 12 -9.02 16.01 -21.99
N ASN A 13 -8.05 15.23 -22.47
CA ASN A 13 -8.25 14.27 -23.58
C ASN A 13 -7.91 12.83 -23.17
N ALA A 14 -7.07 12.65 -22.15
CA ALA A 14 -6.70 11.36 -21.58
C ALA A 14 -7.35 11.22 -20.20
N LEU A 15 -8.64 10.93 -20.20
CA LEU A 15 -9.52 10.93 -19.02
C LEU A 15 -9.54 9.59 -18.28
N ALA A 16 -8.53 8.74 -18.46
CA ALA A 16 -8.47 7.43 -17.80
C ALA A 16 -8.34 7.53 -16.26
N ALA A 17 -7.95 8.69 -15.75
CA ALA A 17 -7.86 9.00 -14.32
C ALA A 17 -8.79 10.14 -13.89
N ASP A 18 -9.77 10.50 -14.72
CA ASP A 18 -10.86 11.42 -14.37
C ASP A 18 -11.91 10.62 -13.59
N GLY A 19 -11.72 10.57 -12.27
CA GLY A 19 -12.53 9.75 -11.37
C GLY A 19 -13.81 10.44 -10.92
N ASP A 20 -13.88 11.77 -11.04
CA ASP A 20 -15.06 12.57 -10.70
C ASP A 20 -15.89 13.01 -11.92
N ASP A 21 -15.50 12.58 -13.13
CA ASP A 21 -16.12 12.88 -14.42
C ASP A 21 -16.20 14.40 -14.71
N SER A 22 -15.25 15.18 -14.21
CA SER A 22 -15.17 16.64 -14.44
C SER A 22 -14.70 17.00 -15.85
N GLY A 23 -14.15 16.04 -16.60
CA GLY A 23 -13.58 16.24 -17.92
C GLY A 23 -12.12 16.71 -17.90
N THR A 24 -11.48 16.70 -16.73
CA THR A 24 -10.06 17.05 -16.55
C THR A 24 -9.44 16.16 -15.49
N VAL A 25 -8.27 15.59 -15.75
CA VAL A 25 -7.50 14.90 -14.71
C VAL A 25 -6.83 15.92 -13.79
N ASP A 26 -7.23 16.02 -12.53
CA ASP A 26 -6.79 17.05 -11.60
C ASP A 26 -6.56 16.52 -10.16
N PRO A 27 -6.22 17.37 -9.17
CA PRO A 27 -6.01 16.93 -7.79
C PRO A 27 -7.24 16.32 -7.09
N ALA A 28 -8.47 16.68 -7.49
CA ALA A 28 -9.69 16.13 -6.90
C ALA A 28 -9.82 14.62 -7.20
N ASP A 29 -9.40 14.18 -8.39
CA ASP A 29 -9.32 12.76 -8.75
C ASP A 29 -8.40 11.96 -7.83
N TYR A 30 -7.27 12.57 -7.45
CA TYR A 30 -6.32 11.95 -6.53
C TYR A 30 -6.92 11.79 -5.13
N GLU A 31 -7.66 12.79 -4.66
CA GLU A 31 -8.34 12.73 -3.37
C GLU A 31 -9.38 11.60 -3.36
N LEU A 32 -10.19 11.50 -4.42
CA LEU A 32 -11.16 10.41 -4.59
C LEU A 32 -10.48 9.04 -4.62
N TRP A 33 -9.39 8.89 -5.38
CA TRP A 33 -8.62 7.65 -5.40
C TRP A 33 -8.06 7.30 -4.02
N ARG A 34 -7.45 8.27 -3.32
CA ARG A 34 -6.84 8.07 -2.00
C ARG A 34 -7.87 7.61 -0.98
N ASP A 35 -9.02 8.27 -0.96
CA ASP A 35 -10.07 7.99 0.02
C ASP A 35 -10.66 6.59 -0.19
N ASN A 36 -10.85 6.18 -1.45
CA ASN A 36 -11.29 4.83 -1.79
C ASN A 36 -10.21 3.76 -1.52
N TYR A 37 -8.96 4.02 -1.88
CA TYR A 37 -7.83 3.10 -1.66
C TYR A 37 -7.63 2.80 -0.17
N ALA A 38 -7.69 3.83 0.68
CA ALA A 38 -7.59 3.66 2.13
C ALA A 38 -8.79 2.92 2.73
N SER A 39 -9.98 3.05 2.14
CA SER A 39 -11.18 2.34 2.60
C SER A 39 -11.11 0.83 2.38
N GLU A 40 -10.50 0.39 1.28
CA GLU A 40 -10.33 -1.04 0.97
C GLU A 40 -9.23 -1.69 1.82
N ASP A 41 -8.12 -0.98 2.07
CA ASP A 41 -7.02 -1.48 2.92
C ASP A 41 -7.42 -1.61 4.41
N ALA A 42 -8.35 -0.77 4.88
CA ALA A 42 -8.84 -0.83 6.27
C ALA A 42 -9.57 -2.15 6.58
N VAL A 43 -10.14 -2.82 5.59
CA VAL A 43 -10.86 -4.10 5.76
C VAL A 43 -9.87 -5.28 5.84
N LEU A 44 -8.69 -5.18 5.22
CA LEU A 44 -7.68 -6.24 5.21
C LEU A 44 -6.68 -6.17 6.37
N ALA A 45 -6.60 -5.04 7.08
CA ALA A 45 -5.65 -4.81 8.17
C ALA A 45 -5.95 -5.60 9.47
N GLN A 46 -7.03 -6.38 9.52
CA GLN A 46 -7.46 -7.11 10.72
C GLN A 46 -7.20 -8.62 10.68
N VAL A 47 -6.51 -9.13 9.65
CA VAL A 47 -5.98 -10.49 9.69
C VAL A 47 -4.75 -10.46 10.62
N ALA A 48 -4.92 -10.95 11.85
CA ALA A 48 -3.83 -11.16 12.78
C ALA A 48 -2.70 -11.89 12.06
N THR A 49 -1.61 -11.19 11.77
CA THR A 49 -0.41 -11.81 11.20
C THR A 49 0.08 -12.81 12.24
N PRO A 50 -0.02 -14.13 11.97
CA PRO A 50 0.46 -15.13 12.91
C PRO A 50 1.93 -14.83 13.12
N GLU A 51 2.32 -14.69 14.40
CA GLU A 51 3.47 -13.90 14.85
C GLU A 51 4.62 -13.80 13.84
N PRO A 52 5.11 -12.58 13.52
CA PRO A 52 6.13 -12.41 12.50
C PRO A 52 7.33 -13.29 12.83
N ALA A 53 7.67 -14.19 11.91
CA ALA A 53 8.73 -15.20 12.04
C ALA A 53 10.09 -14.64 12.50
N THR A 54 10.25 -13.32 12.47
CA THR A 54 11.31 -12.54 13.10
C THR A 54 11.60 -12.96 14.56
N VAL A 55 10.59 -13.20 15.40
CA VAL A 55 10.82 -13.61 16.80
C VAL A 55 11.40 -15.03 16.86
N VAL A 56 10.84 -15.95 16.08
CA VAL A 56 11.31 -17.34 15.98
C VAL A 56 12.73 -17.39 15.43
N LEU A 57 13.05 -16.58 14.42
CA LEU A 57 14.38 -16.46 13.85
C LEU A 57 15.37 -15.89 14.85
N LEU A 58 15.00 -14.84 15.59
CA LEU A 58 15.87 -14.26 16.63
C LEU A 58 16.17 -15.28 17.74
N VAL A 59 15.15 -15.98 18.24
CA VAL A 59 15.32 -17.03 19.26
C VAL A 59 16.19 -18.17 18.73
N GLY A 60 15.95 -18.62 17.49
CA GLY A 60 16.74 -19.67 16.84
C GLY A 60 18.21 -19.28 16.66
N VAL A 61 18.48 -18.05 16.24
CA VAL A 61 19.84 -17.51 16.09
C VAL A 61 20.54 -17.41 17.45
N LEU A 62 19.87 -16.89 18.47
CA LEU A 62 20.43 -16.78 19.82
C LEU A 62 20.75 -18.16 20.41
N TRP A 63 19.84 -19.13 20.23
CA TRP A 63 20.05 -20.51 20.67
C TRP A 63 21.23 -21.17 19.94
N PHE A 64 21.29 -21.03 18.61
CA PHE A 64 22.38 -21.57 17.79
C PHE A 64 23.74 -20.98 18.18
N VAL A 65 23.82 -19.66 18.39
CA VAL A 65 25.04 -18.97 18.83
C VAL A 65 25.45 -19.40 20.23
N HIS A 66 24.51 -19.59 21.16
CA HIS A 66 24.82 -20.09 22.51
C HIS A 66 25.38 -21.52 22.45
N ARG A 67 24.78 -22.40 21.64
CA ARG A 67 25.18 -23.81 21.47
C ARG A 67 26.59 -23.98 20.89
N MET A 68 27.05 -23.06 20.05
CA MET A 68 28.38 -23.10 19.41
C MET A 68 29.52 -22.58 20.30
N ARG A 69 29.21 -21.90 21.41
CA ARG A 69 30.21 -21.27 22.30
C ARG A 69 30.52 -22.10 23.56
N GLY A 70 29.92 -23.29 23.70
CA GLY A 70 30.12 -24.21 24.82
C GLY A 70 30.53 -25.60 24.39
#